data_AF-A0AAV1C265-F1
#
_entry.id   AF-A0AAV1C265-F1
#
_cell.length_a   1.000
_cell.length_b   1.000
_cell.length_c   1.000
_cell.angle_alpha   90.00
_cell.angle_beta   90.00
_cell.angle_gamma   90.00
#
_symmetry.space_group_name_H-M   'P 1'
#
loop_
_entity.id
_entity.type
_entity.pdbx_description
1 polymer ?
#
loop_
_entity_poly.entity_id
_entity_poly.type
_entity_poly.pdbx_seq_one_letter_code
_entity_poly.pdbx_strand_id
1 'polypeptide(L)'
;MLHFPALLLRHFPLRNPVSFFSSPANSFKPVFLPNVRNSPTRNPNGLMLLRPPANFPGISLGNSSVYQYLSDEDFDVELGRLLALLPEEMRRKISDHPELHYLIEVVMDLGRKPLARFPSGDFVLWDRPITMEDLDHAISQVGDFAIDNRAGISRTLHRISAIRNRKGAIIGLTCRVGRALSGSANLLRDLVKDGASLLLIGPPGVGKTTIIRDIARMLADDYEKRVMIVDTSNEIGGDGDIPHAGIGNARRMQVPHADMQHKVLIEAVENHMPQVIVIDEIGTKLEALAASTIAQRGIQLVATAHGVTIDNLVMNPALDMLVGGVQSVTLGDEEASRRGVQKTVQERKGPSTFSSAVEIISKTELRVHRSLEATVDAILAGRYPSYQVRKIRGVEDEAENSSSHHDMLDVNNNNLPENSLLVEDDEFLDEDETSGGLDLIDDERVSKDETALCVFLYGVSEASVIQGMKQLKVDEAINFTDNISEADVLLALQSKLKKNSRIQAAARSRGIPIYITKVCTCPGTSSFVVRPICLFVHLSFLLKANFHRQVQWLS
;
A
#
# COMPACT_ATOMS: atom_id res chain seq x y z
N MET A 1 6.93 16.48 -73.04
CA MET A 1 5.50 16.55 -73.42
C MET A 1 4.71 16.44 -72.12
N LEU A 2 3.79 17.35 -71.75
CA LEU A 2 3.27 18.54 -72.43
C LEU A 2 3.50 19.83 -71.59
N HIS A 3 3.13 20.99 -72.11
CA HIS A 3 3.32 22.31 -71.49
C HIS A 3 2.05 22.89 -70.84
N PHE A 4 2.27 23.89 -69.99
CA PHE A 4 1.43 25.08 -69.64
C PHE A 4 0.61 25.66 -70.84
N PRO A 5 -0.41 26.55 -70.64
CA PRO A 5 -0.50 27.55 -69.54
C PRO A 5 -1.90 27.87 -68.94
N ALA A 6 -1.89 28.73 -67.90
CA ALA A 6 -2.72 29.92 -67.57
C ALA A 6 -4.22 30.05 -68.04
N LEU A 7 -5.07 30.99 -67.58
CA LEU A 7 -4.85 32.32 -66.98
C LEU A 7 -6.19 32.85 -66.40
N LEU A 8 -6.18 33.58 -65.27
CA LEU A 8 -6.99 34.82 -65.14
C LEU A 8 -6.49 35.72 -63.98
N LEU A 9 -6.52 37.03 -64.20
CA LEU A 9 -5.91 38.07 -63.38
C LEU A 9 -6.95 39.03 -62.78
N ARG A 10 -6.62 39.64 -61.64
CA ARG A 10 -6.84 41.08 -61.41
C ARG A 10 -5.60 41.72 -60.77
N HIS A 11 -5.17 42.86 -61.30
CA HIS A 11 -4.07 43.70 -60.82
C HIS A 11 -4.61 44.74 -59.79
N PHE A 12 -3.91 45.17 -58.71
CA PHE A 12 -2.63 45.94 -58.61
C PHE A 12 -2.74 47.39 -59.17
N PRO A 13 -1.91 48.39 -58.74
CA PRO A 13 -0.86 48.40 -57.70
C PRO A 13 -0.75 49.70 -56.82
N LEU A 14 0.41 49.83 -56.12
CA LEU A 14 1.01 51.02 -55.44
C LEU A 14 0.57 51.26 -53.97
N ARG A 15 1.39 51.84 -53.06
CA ARG A 15 2.80 52.31 -53.13
C ARG A 15 3.53 52.27 -51.76
N ASN A 16 4.83 52.59 -51.78
CA ASN A 16 5.79 52.93 -50.69
C ASN A 16 6.64 54.15 -51.20
N PRO A 17 7.66 54.73 -50.51
CA PRO A 17 8.37 54.37 -49.25
C PRO A 17 8.03 55.40 -48.11
N VAL A 18 8.80 55.76 -47.05
CA VAL A 18 10.25 55.77 -46.71
C VAL A 18 10.49 55.66 -45.18
N SER A 19 11.74 55.51 -44.74
CA SER A 19 12.22 55.39 -43.35
C SER A 19 13.14 56.54 -42.91
N PHE A 20 13.34 56.75 -41.59
CA PHE A 20 14.66 56.71 -40.89
C PHE A 20 14.61 57.10 -39.38
N PHE A 21 15.71 56.79 -38.66
CA PHE A 21 16.19 57.29 -37.35
C PHE A 21 15.84 56.61 -36.00
N SER A 22 16.85 55.84 -35.53
CA SER A 22 17.49 55.84 -34.19
C SER A 22 16.73 55.52 -32.89
N SER A 23 17.20 54.46 -32.22
CA SER A 23 17.24 54.32 -30.75
C SER A 23 18.31 55.24 -30.13
N PRO A 24 18.35 55.41 -28.78
CA PRO A 24 19.08 54.43 -27.98
C PRO A 24 18.34 53.97 -26.71
N ALA A 25 18.92 52.99 -26.02
CA ALA A 25 18.39 52.46 -24.75
C ALA A 25 18.58 53.44 -23.58
N ASN A 26 17.89 53.19 -22.47
CA ASN A 26 18.34 53.68 -21.17
C ASN A 26 18.16 52.62 -20.07
N SER A 27 19.14 52.52 -19.17
CA SER A 27 19.28 51.43 -18.20
C SER A 27 18.93 51.87 -16.78
N PHE A 28 18.28 51.02 -16.00
CA PHE A 28 18.10 51.25 -14.55
C PHE A 28 18.69 50.10 -13.70
N LYS A 29 19.83 50.40 -13.09
CA LYS A 29 20.44 49.77 -11.90
C LYS A 29 21.25 50.85 -11.16
N PRO A 30 21.67 50.60 -9.91
CA PRO A 30 20.93 50.89 -8.70
C PRO A 30 21.38 52.19 -8.02
N VAL A 31 20.64 52.67 -7.02
CA VAL A 31 21.13 53.72 -6.10
C VAL A 31 21.39 53.11 -4.72
N PHE A 32 22.64 53.17 -4.28
CA PHE A 32 23.09 52.88 -2.92
C PHE A 32 23.20 54.20 -2.13
N LEU A 33 23.05 54.14 -0.79
CA LEU A 33 23.65 54.98 0.27
C LEU A 33 22.66 55.14 1.46
N PRO A 34 23.12 55.30 2.72
CA PRO A 34 24.37 54.82 3.31
C PRO A 34 24.14 53.98 4.59
N ASN A 35 25.20 53.35 5.10
CA ASN A 35 25.19 52.74 6.43
C ASN A 35 25.09 53.80 7.53
N VAL A 36 24.24 53.58 8.53
CA VAL A 36 24.34 54.23 9.85
C VAL A 36 24.51 53.14 10.92
N ARG A 37 25.73 53.03 11.46
CA ARG A 37 25.95 52.37 12.76
C ARG A 37 25.51 53.35 13.84
N ASN A 38 24.80 52.87 14.85
CA ASN A 38 24.97 53.33 16.22
C ASN A 38 24.55 52.26 17.23
N SER A 39 25.25 52.22 18.36
CA SER A 39 25.04 51.29 19.47
C SER A 39 24.49 52.05 20.70
N PRO A 40 24.23 51.41 21.86
CA PRO A 40 23.05 51.75 22.66
C PRO A 40 23.21 52.93 23.63
N THR A 41 22.09 53.57 23.95
CA THR A 41 21.90 54.40 25.14
C THR A 41 20.66 53.96 25.93
N ARG A 42 20.72 54.05 27.25
CA ARG A 42 19.65 53.63 28.19
C ARG A 42 18.58 54.70 28.32
N ASN A 43 17.37 54.28 28.71
CA ASN A 43 16.67 54.93 29.83
C ASN A 43 15.88 53.87 30.66
N PRO A 44 15.52 54.16 31.93
CA PRO A 44 15.17 53.13 32.93
C PRO A 44 13.64 52.96 33.18
N ASN A 45 13.33 52.11 34.17
CA ASN A 45 11.99 51.73 34.70
C ASN A 45 11.21 50.84 33.71
N GLY A 46 10.92 49.56 33.92
CA GLY A 46 10.92 48.60 35.03
C GLY A 46 10.11 47.38 34.50
N LEU A 47 10.02 46.19 35.09
CA LEU A 47 10.38 45.66 36.40
C LEU A 47 11.46 44.55 36.26
N MET A 48 12.07 44.13 37.35
CA MET A 48 13.03 43.01 37.38
C MET A 48 12.44 41.82 38.13
N LEU A 49 12.23 40.68 37.46
CA LEU A 49 11.99 39.40 38.15
C LEU A 49 12.62 38.21 37.39
N LEU A 50 13.74 37.80 37.96
CA LEU A 50 14.52 36.57 37.87
C LEU A 50 13.94 35.37 37.08
N ARG A 51 14.80 34.79 36.24
CA ARG A 51 14.63 33.48 35.58
C ARG A 51 15.11 32.34 36.52
N PRO A 52 14.28 31.33 36.86
CA PRO A 52 14.72 30.09 37.49
C PRO A 52 15.36 29.10 36.47
N PRO A 53 16.02 28.02 36.93
CA PRO A 53 16.89 27.17 36.09
C PRO A 53 16.21 25.92 35.52
N ALA A 54 17.01 25.08 34.84
CA ALA A 54 16.60 23.83 34.21
C ALA A 54 16.43 22.64 35.18
N ASN A 55 15.93 21.53 34.62
CA ASN A 55 15.82 20.16 35.17
C ASN A 55 14.85 19.93 36.33
N PHE A 56 13.69 19.34 36.00
CA PHE A 56 13.29 18.03 36.54
C PHE A 56 12.45 17.29 35.48
N PRO A 57 12.70 16.00 35.19
CA PRO A 57 11.87 15.23 34.26
C PRO A 57 10.58 14.74 34.96
N GLY A 58 9.44 15.29 34.57
CA GLY A 58 8.14 14.67 34.86
C GLY A 58 7.95 13.45 33.98
N ILE A 59 7.89 12.25 34.56
CA ILE A 59 7.65 11.01 33.81
C ILE A 59 6.18 10.97 33.38
N SER A 60 5.91 11.43 32.16
CA SER A 60 4.69 11.09 31.45
C SER A 60 4.87 9.69 30.84
N LEU A 61 4.11 8.72 31.33
CA LEU A 61 4.00 7.37 30.72
C LEU A 61 3.10 7.43 29.47
N GLY A 62 3.56 8.17 28.46
CA GLY A 62 2.93 8.22 27.15
C GLY A 62 3.25 6.97 26.34
N ASN A 63 2.22 6.25 25.89
CA ASN A 63 2.38 5.07 25.03
C ASN A 63 3.12 5.45 23.73
N SER A 64 4.33 4.94 23.56
CA SER A 64 5.24 5.36 22.50
C SER A 64 4.85 4.77 21.13
N SER A 65 3.96 5.46 20.40
CA SER A 65 3.82 5.26 18.96
C SER A 65 5.10 5.73 18.27
N VAL A 66 5.74 4.85 17.48
CA VAL A 66 7.05 5.14 16.86
C VAL A 66 6.96 6.11 15.66
N TYR A 67 5.78 6.64 15.39
CA TYR A 67 5.57 7.82 14.55
C TYR A 67 5.20 9.00 15.44
N GLN A 68 5.82 10.15 15.18
CA GLN A 68 5.36 11.41 15.74
C GLN A 68 4.25 11.93 14.82
N TYR A 69 3.11 12.31 15.36
CA TYR A 69 2.10 13.04 14.58
C TYR A 69 2.67 14.43 14.19
N LEU A 70 1.91 15.24 13.42
CA LEU A 70 2.05 16.69 13.59
C LEU A 70 1.71 17.05 15.05
N SER A 71 2.07 18.24 15.54
CA SER A 71 1.92 18.51 16.98
C SER A 71 0.46 18.28 17.41
N ASP A 72 0.25 17.79 18.63
CA ASP A 72 -1.11 17.44 19.07
C ASP A 72 -2.04 18.68 19.00
N GLU A 73 -1.48 19.88 19.19
CA GLU A 73 -2.12 21.18 18.94
C GLU A 73 -2.55 21.38 17.47
N ASP A 74 -1.71 21.03 16.48
CA ASP A 74 -2.08 21.06 15.05
C ASP A 74 -3.23 20.09 14.76
N PHE A 75 -3.14 18.86 15.28
CA PHE A 75 -4.14 17.83 15.04
C PHE A 75 -5.50 18.18 15.65
N ASP A 76 -5.52 18.72 16.88
CA ASP A 76 -6.75 19.16 17.52
C ASP A 76 -7.38 20.39 16.81
N VAL A 77 -6.55 21.27 16.23
CA VAL A 77 -7.00 22.37 15.37
C VAL A 77 -7.60 21.87 14.05
N GLU A 78 -7.09 20.78 13.46
CA GLU A 78 -7.70 20.16 12.27
C GLU A 78 -8.98 19.40 12.62
N LEU A 79 -8.94 18.54 13.65
CA LEU A 79 -10.07 17.78 14.15
C LEU A 79 -11.23 18.71 14.52
N GLY A 80 -10.95 19.85 15.15
CA GLY A 80 -11.92 20.91 15.42
C GLY A 80 -12.66 21.42 14.18
N ARG A 81 -12.02 21.42 12.98
CA ARG A 81 -12.70 21.76 11.71
C ARG A 81 -13.60 20.63 11.22
N LEU A 82 -13.24 19.35 11.43
CA LEU A 82 -14.14 18.24 11.12
C LEU A 82 -15.36 18.24 12.03
N LEU A 83 -15.14 18.49 13.33
CA LEU A 83 -16.21 18.60 14.31
C LEU A 83 -17.08 19.85 14.11
N ALA A 84 -16.56 20.89 13.43
CA ALA A 84 -17.34 22.07 13.04
C ALA A 84 -18.54 21.72 12.14
N LEU A 85 -18.42 20.66 11.32
CA LEU A 85 -19.50 20.15 10.47
C LEU A 85 -20.68 19.56 11.27
N LEU A 86 -20.44 19.13 12.52
CA LEU A 86 -21.44 18.49 13.36
C LEU A 86 -22.25 19.54 14.14
N PRO A 87 -23.59 19.43 14.20
CA PRO A 87 -24.42 20.22 15.11
C PRO A 87 -23.95 20.13 16.57
N GLU A 88 -24.20 21.19 17.34
CA GLU A 88 -23.53 21.44 18.63
C GLU A 88 -23.67 20.29 19.65
N GLU A 89 -24.84 19.66 19.73
CA GLU A 89 -25.08 18.54 20.66
C GLU A 89 -24.24 17.29 20.33
N MET A 90 -24.04 16.99 19.05
CA MET A 90 -23.12 15.92 18.62
C MET A 90 -21.66 16.31 18.89
N ARG A 91 -21.31 17.58 18.67
CA ARG A 91 -19.96 18.10 18.94
C ARG A 91 -19.60 18.03 20.43
N ARG A 92 -20.53 18.31 21.33
CA ARG A 92 -20.35 18.14 22.78
C ARG A 92 -20.09 16.65 23.11
N LYS A 93 -21.04 15.77 22.79
CA LYS A 93 -20.95 14.32 23.07
C LYS A 93 -19.73 13.62 22.48
N ILE A 94 -19.20 14.05 21.34
CA ILE A 94 -17.96 13.47 20.78
C ILE A 94 -16.69 14.04 21.43
N SER A 95 -16.70 15.31 21.84
CA SER A 95 -15.56 15.94 22.52
C SER A 95 -15.36 15.38 23.93
N ASP A 96 -16.46 14.97 24.59
CA ASP A 96 -16.44 14.31 25.90
C ASP A 96 -15.96 12.84 25.84
N HIS A 97 -15.71 12.28 24.65
CA HIS A 97 -15.34 10.86 24.50
C HIS A 97 -13.86 10.62 24.81
N PRO A 98 -13.49 9.64 25.67
CA PRO A 98 -12.10 9.43 26.11
C PRO A 98 -11.14 9.04 24.97
N GLU A 99 -11.66 8.50 23.87
CA GLU A 99 -10.90 8.15 22.67
C GLU A 99 -10.99 9.21 21.56
N LEU A 100 -11.33 10.47 21.85
CA LEU A 100 -11.47 11.55 20.84
C LEU A 100 -10.31 11.59 19.85
N HIS A 101 -9.06 11.61 20.33
CA HIS A 101 -7.88 11.64 19.47
C HIS A 101 -7.68 10.34 18.65
N TYR A 102 -8.45 9.27 18.89
CA TYR A 102 -8.48 8.02 18.11
C TYR A 102 -9.71 7.88 17.19
N LEU A 103 -10.57 8.90 17.10
CA LEU A 103 -11.71 8.92 16.17
C LEU A 103 -11.29 8.53 14.74
N ILE A 104 -12.07 7.63 14.13
CA ILE A 104 -11.85 7.10 12.79
C ILE A 104 -12.73 7.86 11.79
N GLU A 105 -14.04 7.90 12.04
CA GLU A 105 -15.03 8.58 11.20
C GLU A 105 -16.34 8.84 11.95
N VAL A 106 -17.14 9.78 11.45
CA VAL A 106 -18.52 10.04 11.88
C VAL A 106 -19.47 9.77 10.72
N VAL A 107 -20.57 9.07 10.99
CA VAL A 107 -21.58 8.67 10.02
C VAL A 107 -22.91 9.34 10.35
N MET A 108 -23.46 10.08 9.39
CA MET A 108 -24.74 10.78 9.48
C MET A 108 -25.65 10.33 8.33
N ASP A 109 -26.57 9.40 8.60
CA ASP A 109 -27.55 8.89 7.62
C ASP A 109 -28.95 9.47 7.92
N LEU A 110 -29.62 10.06 6.92
CA LEU A 110 -30.97 10.61 7.07
C LEU A 110 -31.95 9.57 7.65
N GLY A 111 -32.59 9.90 8.77
CA GLY A 111 -33.51 8.99 9.47
C GLY A 111 -32.86 7.93 10.36
N ARG A 112 -31.53 7.97 10.58
CA ARG A 112 -30.81 7.12 11.55
C ARG A 112 -30.15 7.93 12.65
N LYS A 113 -29.90 7.32 13.81
CA LYS A 113 -29.04 7.93 14.85
C LYS A 113 -27.61 8.10 14.29
N PRO A 114 -26.94 9.24 14.54
CA PRO A 114 -25.56 9.45 14.13
C PRO A 114 -24.58 8.60 14.95
N LEU A 115 -23.50 8.14 14.31
CA LEU A 115 -22.48 7.27 14.89
C LEU A 115 -21.10 7.90 14.76
N ALA A 116 -20.25 7.76 15.78
CA ALA A 116 -18.80 7.93 15.70
C ALA A 116 -18.14 6.55 15.78
N ARG A 117 -17.04 6.34 15.05
CA ARG A 117 -16.25 5.10 15.11
C ARG A 117 -14.92 5.31 15.81
N PHE A 118 -14.65 4.49 16.80
CA PHE A 118 -13.40 4.41 17.55
C PHE A 118 -12.80 3.00 17.43
N PRO A 119 -11.53 2.78 17.81
CA PRO A 119 -10.94 1.44 17.85
C PRO A 119 -11.70 0.47 18.78
N SER A 120 -12.37 0.99 19.80
CA SER A 120 -13.25 0.26 20.72
C SER A 120 -14.62 -0.12 20.13
N GLY A 121 -15.10 0.56 19.07
CA GLY A 121 -16.39 0.28 18.41
C GLY A 121 -17.16 1.51 17.92
N ASP A 122 -18.42 1.31 17.54
CA ASP A 122 -19.35 2.35 17.12
C ASP A 122 -20.09 2.97 18.33
N PHE A 123 -19.96 4.29 18.51
CA PHE A 123 -20.56 5.08 19.59
C PHE A 123 -21.71 5.96 19.07
N VAL A 124 -22.84 5.98 19.76
CA VAL A 124 -24.05 6.72 19.35
C VAL A 124 -23.97 8.18 19.79
N LEU A 125 -23.70 9.08 18.84
CA LEU A 125 -23.53 10.52 19.10
C LEU A 125 -24.81 11.23 19.52
N TRP A 126 -25.99 10.77 19.07
CA TRP A 126 -27.25 11.41 19.42
C TRP A 126 -28.41 10.43 19.39
N ASP A 127 -29.39 10.66 20.26
CA ASP A 127 -30.54 9.78 20.41
C ASP A 127 -31.70 10.09 19.46
N ARG A 128 -31.61 11.22 18.74
CA ARG A 128 -32.52 11.59 17.67
C ARG A 128 -31.96 11.14 16.31
N PRO A 129 -32.82 10.76 15.35
CA PRO A 129 -32.40 10.55 13.98
C PRO A 129 -31.89 11.84 13.33
N ILE A 130 -30.88 11.73 12.47
CA ILE A 130 -30.41 12.81 11.59
C ILE A 130 -31.55 13.27 10.67
N THR A 131 -31.72 14.58 10.58
CA THR A 131 -32.67 15.28 9.73
C THR A 131 -31.99 15.79 8.45
N MET A 132 -32.76 16.41 7.54
CA MET A 132 -32.18 17.09 6.38
C MET A 132 -31.39 18.35 6.81
N GLU A 133 -31.85 19.06 7.84
CA GLU A 133 -31.21 20.29 8.34
C GLU A 133 -29.81 20.01 8.92
N ASP A 134 -29.62 18.87 9.60
CA ASP A 134 -28.30 18.44 10.09
C ASP A 134 -27.32 18.15 8.92
N LEU A 135 -27.82 17.63 7.80
CA LEU A 135 -27.02 17.36 6.60
C LEU A 135 -26.71 18.65 5.83
N ASP A 136 -27.71 19.51 5.62
CA ASP A 136 -27.56 20.81 4.94
C ASP A 136 -26.58 21.71 5.71
N HIS A 137 -26.59 21.68 7.05
CA HIS A 137 -25.61 22.35 7.90
C HIS A 137 -24.17 21.90 7.58
N ALA A 138 -23.91 20.59 7.55
CA ALA A 138 -22.59 20.04 7.23
C ALA A 138 -22.17 20.36 5.78
N ILE A 139 -23.08 20.20 4.81
CA ILE A 139 -22.85 20.51 3.39
C ILE A 139 -22.46 21.99 3.21
N SER A 140 -23.14 22.91 3.90
CA SER A 140 -22.87 24.36 3.82
C SER A 140 -21.46 24.76 4.27
N GLN A 141 -20.80 23.96 5.11
CA GLN A 141 -19.44 24.19 5.59
C GLN A 141 -18.37 23.45 4.76
N VAL A 142 -18.71 22.32 4.14
CA VAL A 142 -17.80 21.57 3.27
C VAL A 142 -17.66 22.21 1.89
N GLY A 143 -18.76 22.75 1.34
CA GLY A 143 -18.79 23.28 -0.02
C GLY A 143 -19.12 22.21 -1.08
N ASP A 144 -18.60 22.39 -2.29
CA ASP A 144 -18.92 21.53 -3.43
C ASP A 144 -18.28 20.14 -3.35
N PHE A 145 -19.06 19.13 -3.72
CA PHE A 145 -18.61 17.75 -3.84
C PHE A 145 -18.16 17.43 -5.26
N ALA A 146 -17.02 16.76 -5.39
CA ALA A 146 -16.46 16.27 -6.63
C ALA A 146 -17.33 15.17 -7.27
N ILE A 147 -16.97 14.81 -8.52
CA ILE A 147 -17.72 13.89 -9.40
C ILE A 147 -17.89 12.48 -8.77
N ASP A 148 -16.95 12.06 -7.92
CA ASP A 148 -16.98 10.78 -7.20
C ASP A 148 -17.78 10.83 -5.88
N ASN A 149 -18.38 11.97 -5.54
CA ASN A 149 -19.07 12.28 -4.28
C ASN A 149 -18.16 12.44 -3.06
N ARG A 150 -16.87 12.73 -3.25
CA ARG A 150 -15.99 13.21 -2.18
C ARG A 150 -15.96 14.73 -2.09
N ALA A 151 -15.64 15.20 -0.91
CA ALA A 151 -15.10 16.52 -0.62
C ALA A 151 -14.18 16.38 0.61
N GLY A 152 -13.48 17.45 0.98
CA GLY A 152 -12.71 17.48 2.21
C GLY A 152 -12.35 18.92 2.59
N ILE A 153 -11.85 19.09 3.81
CA ILE A 153 -11.67 20.42 4.39
C ILE A 153 -10.27 20.93 4.03
N SER A 154 -10.20 22.08 3.35
CA SER A 154 -8.94 22.73 2.96
C SER A 154 -7.95 22.83 4.14
N ARG A 155 -6.66 22.58 3.85
CA ARG A 155 -5.58 22.46 4.85
C ARG A 155 -5.78 21.34 5.88
N THR A 156 -6.56 20.30 5.57
CA THR A 156 -6.65 19.07 6.39
C THR A 156 -6.53 17.84 5.51
N LEU A 157 -6.35 16.66 6.11
CA LEU A 157 -6.51 15.38 5.41
C LEU A 157 -7.92 14.76 5.56
N HIS A 158 -8.86 15.46 6.20
CA HIS A 158 -10.18 14.92 6.50
C HIS A 158 -11.08 14.87 5.26
N ARG A 159 -11.80 13.76 5.11
CA ARG A 159 -12.55 13.43 3.89
C ARG A 159 -14.01 13.17 4.19
N ILE A 160 -14.90 13.88 3.50
CA ILE A 160 -16.34 13.76 3.59
C ILE A 160 -16.84 13.06 2.33
N SER A 161 -17.54 11.95 2.48
CA SER A 161 -18.10 11.17 1.37
C SER A 161 -19.62 11.19 1.44
N ALA A 162 -20.27 11.66 0.37
CA ALA A 162 -21.73 11.84 0.34
C ALA A 162 -22.46 10.65 -0.29
N ILE A 163 -23.49 10.18 0.40
CA ILE A 163 -24.46 9.21 -0.12
C ILE A 163 -25.59 10.01 -0.79
N ARG A 164 -25.81 9.81 -2.09
CA ARG A 164 -26.90 10.47 -2.84
C ARG A 164 -28.04 9.52 -3.17
N ASN A 165 -29.27 10.05 -3.16
CA ASN A 165 -30.45 9.32 -3.63
C ASN A 165 -30.60 9.39 -5.17
N ARG A 166 -31.60 8.68 -5.72
CA ARG A 166 -31.86 8.63 -7.19
C ARG A 166 -32.19 9.98 -7.85
N LYS A 167 -32.40 11.05 -7.08
CA LYS A 167 -32.61 12.43 -7.58
C LYS A 167 -31.34 13.30 -7.44
N GLY A 168 -30.21 12.74 -7.01
CA GLY A 168 -28.95 13.45 -6.80
C GLY A 168 -28.83 14.21 -5.47
N ALA A 169 -29.90 14.29 -4.67
CA ALA A 169 -29.84 14.93 -3.35
C ALA A 169 -29.06 14.05 -2.36
N ILE A 170 -28.23 14.69 -1.53
CA ILE A 170 -27.46 14.02 -0.47
C ILE A 170 -28.45 13.57 0.62
N ILE A 171 -28.28 12.34 1.09
CA ILE A 171 -29.10 11.70 2.15
C ILE A 171 -28.24 11.06 3.25
N GLY A 172 -26.91 11.16 3.15
CA GLY A 172 -26.00 10.75 4.21
C GLY A 172 -24.57 11.22 3.95
N LEU A 173 -23.78 11.30 5.01
CA LEU A 173 -22.38 11.72 4.99
C LEU A 173 -21.53 10.77 5.85
N THR A 174 -20.36 10.41 5.34
CA THR A 174 -19.28 9.77 6.11
C THR A 174 -18.10 10.73 6.20
N CYS A 175 -17.88 11.28 7.40
CA CYS A 175 -16.86 12.28 7.71
C CYS A 175 -15.65 11.60 8.37
N ARG A 176 -14.63 11.25 7.58
CA ARG A 176 -13.48 10.45 8.02
C ARG A 176 -12.29 11.30 8.44
N VAL A 177 -11.70 10.96 9.58
CA VAL A 177 -10.51 11.60 10.15
C VAL A 177 -9.26 11.16 9.37
N GLY A 178 -8.84 11.99 8.43
CA GLY A 178 -7.47 11.95 7.92
C GLY A 178 -6.45 12.37 8.98
N ARG A 179 -5.21 11.87 8.85
CA ARG A 179 -4.12 12.04 9.83
C ARG A 179 -2.77 12.08 9.11
N ALA A 180 -1.85 12.87 9.62
CA ALA A 180 -0.45 12.91 9.18
C ALA A 180 0.48 12.28 10.22
N LEU A 181 1.49 11.54 9.74
CA LEU A 181 2.46 10.82 10.55
C LEU A 181 3.87 11.16 10.06
N SER A 182 4.55 12.01 10.82
CA SER A 182 5.94 12.42 10.61
C SER A 182 6.90 11.33 11.08
N GLY A 183 8.04 11.22 10.40
CA GLY A 183 9.03 10.19 10.67
C GLY A 183 8.66 8.79 10.16
N SER A 184 7.52 8.63 9.49
CA SER A 184 7.15 7.37 8.81
C SER A 184 8.12 7.00 7.69
N ALA A 185 8.82 7.99 7.11
CA ALA A 185 9.89 7.79 6.14
C ALA A 185 11.30 7.64 6.77
N ASN A 186 11.46 7.65 8.10
CA ASN A 186 12.79 7.61 8.73
C ASN A 186 13.60 6.35 8.36
N LEU A 187 12.95 5.21 8.16
CA LEU A 187 13.60 3.97 7.67
C LEU A 187 14.18 4.09 6.25
N LEU A 188 13.91 5.16 5.52
CA LEU A 188 14.37 5.42 4.15
C LEU A 188 15.22 6.70 4.04
N ARG A 189 15.52 7.37 5.17
CA ARG A 189 16.14 8.71 5.23
C ARG A 189 17.52 8.77 4.55
N ASP A 190 18.27 7.67 4.50
CA ASP A 190 19.53 7.56 3.73
C ASP A 190 19.26 7.68 2.22
N LEU A 191 18.36 6.86 1.66
CA LEU A 191 18.07 6.87 0.22
C LEU A 191 17.47 8.20 -0.25
N VAL A 192 16.61 8.80 0.59
CA VAL A 192 16.01 10.12 0.33
C VAL A 192 17.09 11.21 0.27
N LYS A 193 18.05 11.17 1.21
CA LYS A 193 19.19 12.10 1.27
C LYS A 193 20.16 11.92 0.09
N ASP A 194 20.45 10.67 -0.26
CA ASP A 194 21.36 10.29 -1.34
C ASP A 194 20.79 10.59 -2.74
N GLY A 195 19.55 11.07 -2.82
CA GLY A 195 18.92 11.50 -4.07
C GLY A 195 18.34 10.36 -4.92
N ALA A 196 18.14 9.18 -4.32
CA ALA A 196 17.61 8.02 -5.03
C ALA A 196 16.19 8.28 -5.58
N SER A 197 15.92 7.83 -6.80
CA SER A 197 14.54 7.71 -7.29
C SER A 197 13.92 6.45 -6.69
N LEU A 198 12.83 6.61 -5.94
CA LEU A 198 12.22 5.58 -5.08
C LEU A 198 10.86 5.11 -5.61
N LEU A 199 10.73 3.80 -5.78
CA LEU A 199 9.46 3.14 -6.09
C LEU A 199 8.92 2.40 -4.86
N LEU A 200 7.77 2.83 -4.35
CA LEU A 200 7.09 2.23 -3.20
C LEU A 200 6.01 1.24 -3.68
N ILE A 201 6.11 -0.02 -3.28
CA ILE A 201 5.23 -1.11 -3.71
C ILE A 201 4.67 -1.81 -2.47
N GLY A 202 3.44 -2.33 -2.55
CA GLY A 202 2.85 -3.08 -1.45
C GLY A 202 1.32 -3.09 -1.49
N PRO A 203 0.68 -3.96 -0.67
CA PRO A 203 -0.77 -4.11 -0.63
C PRO A 203 -1.54 -2.79 -0.36
N PRO A 204 -2.86 -2.76 -0.61
CA PRO A 204 -3.72 -1.69 -0.10
C PRO A 204 -3.59 -1.54 1.43
N GLY A 205 -3.68 -0.32 1.94
CA GLY A 205 -3.74 -0.04 3.39
C GLY A 205 -2.43 -0.15 4.20
N VAL A 206 -1.32 -0.65 3.63
CA VAL A 206 -0.06 -0.83 4.39
C VAL A 206 0.67 0.46 4.78
N GLY A 207 0.23 1.62 4.28
CA GLY A 207 0.80 2.94 4.61
C GLY A 207 1.59 3.62 3.48
N LYS A 208 1.47 3.18 2.23
CA LYS A 208 2.19 3.77 1.07
C LYS A 208 2.05 5.30 1.02
N THR A 209 0.81 5.81 1.08
CA THR A 209 0.48 7.25 1.09
C THR A 209 1.05 8.00 2.30
N THR A 210 1.25 7.31 3.43
CA THR A 210 1.84 7.89 4.64
C THR A 210 3.33 8.14 4.46
N ILE A 211 4.05 7.10 4.00
CA ILE A 211 5.50 7.17 3.76
C ILE A 211 5.81 8.18 2.66
N ILE A 212 5.09 8.16 1.54
CA ILE A 212 5.36 9.09 0.43
C ILE A 212 5.13 10.56 0.80
N ARG A 213 4.16 10.85 1.69
CA ARG A 213 3.89 12.19 2.19
C ARG A 213 5.03 12.73 3.06
N ASP A 214 5.54 11.90 3.99
CA ASP A 214 6.69 12.28 4.82
C ASP A 214 8.00 12.34 4.01
N ILE A 215 8.16 11.54 2.94
CA ILE A 215 9.26 11.74 1.97
C ILE A 215 9.13 13.09 1.26
N ALA A 216 7.93 13.47 0.79
CA ALA A 216 7.71 14.76 0.13
C ALA A 216 8.05 15.95 1.05
N ARG A 217 7.57 15.90 2.30
CA ARG A 217 7.90 16.86 3.37
C ARG A 217 9.40 16.88 3.65
N MET A 218 10.05 15.73 3.81
CA MET A 218 11.49 15.63 4.07
C MET A 218 12.33 16.18 2.92
N LEU A 219 11.91 15.99 1.66
CA LEU A 219 12.60 16.55 0.50
C LEU A 219 12.40 18.06 0.39
N ALA A 220 11.22 18.58 0.73
CA ALA A 220 10.93 20.02 0.68
C ALA A 220 11.56 20.81 1.85
N ASP A 221 11.50 20.27 3.07
CA ASP A 221 11.88 20.97 4.30
C ASP A 221 13.28 20.57 4.79
N ASP A 222 13.53 19.28 5.06
CA ASP A 222 14.83 18.82 5.58
C ASP A 222 15.97 18.97 4.54
N TYR A 223 15.65 19.01 3.24
CA TYR A 223 16.61 19.01 2.13
C TYR A 223 16.40 20.12 1.06
N GLU A 224 15.53 21.10 1.32
CA GLU A 224 15.30 22.31 0.51
C GLU A 224 15.10 22.08 -1.00
N LYS A 225 14.53 20.94 -1.41
CA LYS A 225 14.30 20.61 -2.82
C LYS A 225 13.05 21.31 -3.36
N ARG A 226 13.09 21.68 -4.65
CA ARG A 226 11.88 22.01 -5.41
C ARG A 226 11.07 20.74 -5.69
N VAL A 227 10.23 20.35 -4.74
CA VAL A 227 9.30 19.21 -4.82
C VAL A 227 8.00 19.63 -5.50
N MET A 228 7.55 18.83 -6.47
CA MET A 228 6.20 18.90 -7.03
C MET A 228 5.48 17.57 -6.80
N ILE A 229 4.29 17.61 -6.21
CA ILE A 229 3.41 16.45 -6.00
C ILE A 229 2.34 16.48 -7.08
N VAL A 230 2.22 15.41 -7.87
CA VAL A 230 1.08 15.18 -8.76
C VAL A 230 0.13 14.23 -8.04
N ASP A 231 -0.96 14.79 -7.55
CA ASP A 231 -1.91 14.13 -6.65
C ASP A 231 -3.24 13.87 -7.40
N THR A 232 -3.55 12.60 -7.63
CA THR A 232 -4.75 12.16 -8.37
C THR A 232 -5.92 11.85 -7.44
N SER A 233 -5.62 11.38 -6.23
CA SER A 233 -6.62 10.92 -5.25
C SER A 233 -6.93 11.97 -4.18
N ASN A 234 -6.24 13.11 -4.20
CA ASN A 234 -6.10 14.08 -3.11
C ASN A 234 -5.58 13.46 -1.79
N GLU A 235 -4.98 12.26 -1.83
CA GLU A 235 -4.58 11.56 -0.61
C GLU A 235 -3.24 12.05 -0.04
N ILE A 236 -2.33 12.62 -0.84
CA ILE A 236 -1.04 13.10 -0.33
C ILE A 236 -1.22 14.50 0.29
N GLY A 237 -1.72 15.47 -0.48
CA GLY A 237 -1.85 16.86 -0.08
C GLY A 237 -3.18 17.23 0.59
N GLY A 238 -4.15 16.32 0.65
CA GLY A 238 -5.51 16.59 1.12
C GLY A 238 -6.39 17.22 0.04
N ASP A 239 -7.68 17.34 0.37
CA ASP A 239 -8.71 17.96 -0.48
C ASP A 239 -8.70 19.51 -0.39
N GLY A 240 -9.36 20.17 -1.35
CA GLY A 240 -9.48 21.63 -1.43
C GLY A 240 -8.21 22.33 -1.93
N ASP A 241 -8.32 23.62 -2.24
CA ASP A 241 -7.29 24.40 -2.96
C ASP A 241 -5.96 24.56 -2.21
N ILE A 242 -6.01 24.63 -0.88
CA ILE A 242 -4.82 24.81 -0.03
C ILE A 242 -4.43 23.45 0.57
N PRO A 243 -3.24 22.91 0.26
CA PRO A 243 -2.82 21.62 0.78
C PRO A 243 -2.58 21.64 2.30
N HIS A 244 -2.67 20.46 2.89
CA HIS A 244 -2.38 20.20 4.30
C HIS A 244 -0.88 20.28 4.62
N ALA A 245 -0.53 20.83 5.78
CA ALA A 245 0.84 21.24 6.14
C ALA A 245 1.87 20.09 6.16
N GLY A 246 1.46 18.85 6.37
CA GLY A 246 2.36 17.68 6.40
C GLY A 246 2.96 17.25 5.05
N ILE A 247 2.80 18.03 3.96
CA ILE A 247 3.66 17.94 2.76
C ILE A 247 4.86 18.90 2.82
N GLY A 248 4.96 19.73 3.86
CA GLY A 248 6.00 20.76 3.97
C GLY A 248 5.83 21.86 2.94
N ASN A 249 6.95 22.43 2.49
CA ASN A 249 7.01 23.42 1.42
C ASN A 249 6.81 22.82 0.00
N ALA A 250 6.42 21.55 -0.12
CA ALA A 250 6.17 20.92 -1.42
C ALA A 250 4.97 21.57 -2.14
N ARG A 251 5.09 21.77 -3.45
CA ARG A 251 3.99 22.27 -4.28
C ARG A 251 3.13 21.09 -4.76
N ARG A 252 1.81 21.28 -4.87
CA ARG A 252 0.86 20.27 -5.35
C ARG A 252 0.21 20.71 -6.67
N MET A 253 0.12 19.79 -7.63
CA MET A 253 -0.78 19.87 -8.79
C MET A 253 -1.82 18.74 -8.65
N GLN A 254 -3.10 19.10 -8.66
CA GLN A 254 -4.19 18.13 -8.60
C GLN A 254 -4.54 17.68 -10.02
N VAL A 255 -4.81 16.38 -10.20
CA VAL A 255 -5.21 15.84 -11.51
C VAL A 255 -6.74 15.90 -11.64
N PRO A 256 -7.32 16.59 -12.65
CA PRO A 256 -8.78 16.73 -12.75
C PRO A 256 -9.53 15.40 -12.97
N HIS A 257 -8.93 14.49 -13.73
CA HIS A 257 -9.45 13.15 -14.04
C HIS A 257 -8.28 12.16 -14.08
N ALA A 258 -8.43 10.94 -13.56
CA ALA A 258 -7.32 10.00 -13.40
C ALA A 258 -6.60 9.66 -14.71
N ASP A 259 -7.31 9.59 -15.84
CA ASP A 259 -6.73 9.35 -17.17
C ASP A 259 -5.79 10.47 -17.65
N MET A 260 -5.90 11.67 -17.07
CA MET A 260 -5.10 12.85 -17.42
C MET A 260 -3.77 12.97 -16.65
N GLN A 261 -3.51 12.10 -15.66
CA GLN A 261 -2.32 12.16 -14.80
C GLN A 261 -1.00 12.23 -15.59
N HIS A 262 -0.89 11.47 -16.68
CA HIS A 262 0.28 11.46 -17.57
C HIS A 262 0.57 12.83 -18.22
N LYS A 263 -0.44 13.70 -18.42
CA LYS A 263 -0.26 15.05 -18.96
C LYS A 263 0.19 16.04 -17.88
N VAL A 264 -0.41 15.95 -16.69
CA VAL A 264 -0.03 16.77 -15.52
C VAL A 264 1.42 16.50 -15.11
N LEU A 265 1.89 15.25 -15.22
CA LEU A 265 3.30 14.88 -15.02
C LEU A 265 4.25 15.59 -16.01
N ILE A 266 3.86 15.75 -17.28
CA ILE A 266 4.65 16.45 -18.30
C ILE A 266 4.62 17.97 -18.02
N GLU A 267 3.43 18.52 -17.78
CA GLU A 267 3.21 19.93 -17.46
C GLU A 267 4.03 20.39 -16.24
N ALA A 268 4.09 19.56 -15.19
CA ALA A 268 4.88 19.80 -13.99
C ALA A 268 6.38 20.03 -14.29
N VAL A 269 6.95 19.30 -15.25
CA VAL A 269 8.34 19.51 -15.66
C VAL A 269 8.50 20.77 -16.51
N GLU A 270 7.62 20.96 -17.48
CA GLU A 270 7.73 22.03 -18.49
C GLU A 270 7.49 23.42 -17.89
N ASN A 271 6.55 23.54 -16.94
CA ASN A 271 6.15 24.82 -16.37
C ASN A 271 6.83 25.18 -15.03
N HIS A 272 7.40 24.22 -14.29
CA HIS A 272 7.80 24.45 -12.89
C HIS A 272 9.24 24.05 -12.51
N MET A 273 10.03 23.50 -13.42
CA MET A 273 11.45 23.14 -13.20
C MET A 273 11.74 22.41 -11.86
N PRO A 274 10.98 21.36 -11.48
CA PRO A 274 11.17 20.64 -10.23
C PRO A 274 12.53 19.93 -10.17
N GLN A 275 12.99 19.65 -8.95
CA GLN A 275 14.10 18.71 -8.69
C GLN A 275 13.58 17.31 -8.34
N VAL A 276 12.39 17.26 -7.73
CA VAL A 276 11.69 16.04 -7.36
C VAL A 276 10.27 16.11 -7.89
N ILE A 277 9.80 15.03 -8.53
CA ILE A 277 8.37 14.79 -8.73
C ILE A 277 7.93 13.62 -7.84
N VAL A 278 6.87 13.86 -7.07
CA VAL A 278 6.19 12.88 -6.22
C VAL A 278 4.88 12.49 -6.89
N ILE A 279 4.58 11.20 -6.98
CA ILE A 279 3.45 10.64 -7.73
C ILE A 279 2.65 9.69 -6.83
N ASP A 280 1.34 9.92 -6.70
CA ASP A 280 0.47 9.17 -5.78
C ASP A 280 0.45 7.65 -6.07
N GLU A 281 -0.12 7.22 -7.19
CA GLU A 281 0.04 5.85 -7.72
C GLU A 281 0.27 5.89 -9.23
N ILE A 282 1.16 5.05 -9.74
CA ILE A 282 1.34 4.78 -11.17
C ILE A 282 0.60 3.48 -11.50
N GLY A 283 -0.46 3.59 -12.31
CA GLY A 283 -1.32 2.47 -12.70
C GLY A 283 -1.36 2.19 -14.20
N THR A 284 -1.15 3.19 -15.06
CA THR A 284 -1.23 3.04 -16.52
C THR A 284 0.11 3.15 -17.24
N LYS A 285 0.13 2.60 -18.45
CA LYS A 285 1.27 2.67 -19.37
C LYS A 285 1.63 4.11 -19.78
N LEU A 286 0.67 5.03 -19.79
CA LEU A 286 0.93 6.43 -20.14
C LEU A 286 1.63 7.17 -19.00
N GLU A 287 1.25 6.93 -17.74
CA GLU A 287 2.01 7.42 -16.59
C GLU A 287 3.42 6.81 -16.55
N ALA A 288 3.56 5.51 -16.83
CA ALA A 288 4.87 4.85 -16.83
C ALA A 288 5.81 5.40 -17.92
N LEU A 289 5.29 5.69 -19.11
CA LEU A 289 6.02 6.39 -20.19
C LEU A 289 6.40 7.81 -19.78
N ALA A 290 5.48 8.57 -19.16
CA ALA A 290 5.76 9.92 -18.68
C ALA A 290 6.85 9.90 -17.59
N ALA A 291 6.72 9.05 -16.57
CA ALA A 291 7.71 8.87 -15.51
C ALA A 291 9.10 8.50 -16.06
N SER A 292 9.19 7.54 -16.99
CA SER A 292 10.46 7.16 -17.63
C SER A 292 11.09 8.35 -18.39
N THR A 293 10.28 9.12 -19.13
CA THR A 293 10.72 10.34 -19.84
C THR A 293 11.20 11.44 -18.88
N ILE A 294 10.61 11.54 -17.69
CA ILE A 294 10.97 12.51 -16.65
C ILE A 294 12.27 12.11 -15.95
N ALA A 295 12.43 10.83 -15.61
CA ALA A 295 13.68 10.30 -15.04
C ALA A 295 14.87 10.51 -15.99
N GLN A 296 14.68 10.34 -17.30
CA GLN A 296 15.69 10.62 -18.33
C GLN A 296 16.12 12.10 -18.40
N ARG A 297 15.32 13.04 -17.86
CA ARG A 297 15.69 14.47 -17.71
C ARG A 297 16.49 14.74 -16.41
N GLY A 298 16.82 13.71 -15.62
CA GLY A 298 17.59 13.84 -14.38
C GLY A 298 16.78 14.32 -13.17
N ILE A 299 15.45 14.22 -13.23
CA ILE A 299 14.55 14.61 -12.13
C ILE A 299 14.37 13.41 -11.20
N GLN A 300 14.53 13.61 -9.89
CA GLN A 300 14.31 12.57 -8.89
C GLN A 300 12.82 12.22 -8.84
N LEU A 301 12.49 10.93 -8.84
CA LEU A 301 11.11 10.46 -8.76
C LEU A 301 10.86 9.74 -7.43
N VAL A 302 9.73 10.04 -6.79
CA VAL A 302 9.21 9.24 -5.68
C VAL A 302 7.78 8.87 -6.06
N ALA A 303 7.47 7.58 -6.18
CA ALA A 303 6.15 7.14 -6.60
C ALA A 303 5.68 5.91 -5.81
N THR A 304 4.38 5.72 -5.68
CA THR A 304 3.83 4.37 -5.49
C THR A 304 3.40 3.78 -6.85
N ALA A 305 3.25 2.46 -6.94
CA ALA A 305 2.75 1.81 -8.15
C ALA A 305 1.81 0.64 -7.85
N HIS A 306 0.97 0.32 -8.83
CA HIS A 306 -0.05 -0.71 -8.70
C HIS A 306 0.57 -2.13 -8.71
N GLY A 307 0.87 -2.65 -7.51
CA GLY A 307 1.38 -4.01 -7.31
C GLY A 307 1.67 -4.33 -5.84
N VAL A 308 1.85 -5.62 -5.55
CA VAL A 308 2.17 -6.12 -4.20
C VAL A 308 3.68 -6.37 -4.04
N THR A 309 4.35 -6.80 -5.11
CA THR A 309 5.81 -7.08 -5.15
C THR A 309 6.44 -6.61 -6.46
N ILE A 310 7.76 -6.46 -6.49
CA ILE A 310 8.52 -6.12 -7.71
C ILE A 310 8.32 -7.19 -8.81
N ASP A 311 8.22 -8.46 -8.40
CA ASP A 311 7.89 -9.64 -9.23
C ASP A 311 6.58 -9.41 -10.04
N ASN A 312 5.59 -8.74 -9.46
CA ASN A 312 4.34 -8.38 -10.18
C ASN A 312 4.54 -7.27 -11.23
N LEU A 313 5.43 -6.30 -11.00
CA LEU A 313 5.70 -5.22 -11.96
C LEU A 313 6.51 -5.72 -13.15
N VAL A 314 7.49 -6.61 -12.92
CA VAL A 314 8.23 -7.32 -13.97
C VAL A 314 7.28 -8.06 -14.92
N MET A 315 6.20 -8.65 -14.39
CA MET A 315 5.21 -9.41 -15.14
C MET A 315 4.05 -8.56 -15.73
N ASN A 316 4.05 -7.23 -15.54
CA ASN A 316 2.95 -6.34 -15.96
C ASN A 316 3.31 -5.53 -17.24
N PRO A 317 2.74 -5.83 -18.43
CA PRO A 317 3.09 -5.15 -19.69
C PRO A 317 2.71 -3.66 -19.81
N ALA A 318 2.06 -3.10 -18.79
CA ALA A 318 1.83 -1.66 -18.65
C ALA A 318 2.88 -0.97 -17.77
N LEU A 319 3.47 -1.68 -16.79
CA LEU A 319 4.36 -1.10 -15.78
C LEU A 319 5.80 -1.66 -15.81
N ASP A 320 6.09 -2.66 -16.65
CA ASP A 320 7.44 -3.26 -16.82
C ASP A 320 8.53 -2.20 -17.04
N MET A 321 8.21 -1.14 -17.79
CA MET A 321 9.09 0.00 -18.06
C MET A 321 9.61 0.70 -16.80
N LEU A 322 8.85 0.72 -15.70
CA LEU A 322 9.31 1.31 -14.44
C LEU A 322 10.54 0.57 -13.89
N VAL A 323 10.59 -0.74 -14.12
CA VAL A 323 11.64 -1.66 -13.65
C VAL A 323 12.66 -2.01 -14.76
N GLY A 324 12.71 -1.21 -15.84
CA GLY A 324 13.67 -1.34 -16.96
C GLY A 324 13.13 -2.05 -18.20
N GLY A 325 11.88 -2.51 -18.16
CA GLY A 325 11.16 -3.20 -19.23
C GLY A 325 11.67 -4.62 -19.49
N VAL A 326 10.79 -5.57 -19.81
CA VAL A 326 11.18 -6.98 -20.05
C VAL A 326 11.08 -7.33 -21.53
N GLN A 327 12.12 -7.93 -22.11
CA GLN A 327 12.13 -8.43 -23.48
C GLN A 327 12.60 -9.87 -23.57
N SER A 328 12.18 -10.57 -24.61
CA SER A 328 12.63 -11.93 -24.93
C SER A 328 13.76 -11.84 -25.96
N VAL A 329 14.93 -12.38 -25.62
CA VAL A 329 16.15 -12.35 -26.45
C VAL A 329 16.51 -13.78 -26.85
N THR A 330 16.88 -13.98 -28.11
CA THR A 330 17.40 -15.27 -28.60
C THR A 330 18.93 -15.22 -28.63
N LEU A 331 19.56 -15.98 -27.74
CA LEU A 331 21.01 -16.20 -27.68
C LEU A 331 21.45 -17.16 -28.79
N GLY A 332 22.66 -16.96 -29.30
CA GLY A 332 23.35 -17.93 -30.16
C GLY A 332 23.76 -19.18 -29.39
N ASP A 333 23.89 -20.31 -30.09
CA ASP A 333 24.15 -21.65 -29.54
C ASP A 333 25.33 -21.69 -28.55
N GLU A 334 26.44 -21.02 -28.87
CA GLU A 334 27.64 -20.96 -28.02
C GLU A 334 27.39 -20.23 -26.70
N GLU A 335 26.72 -19.07 -26.72
CA GLU A 335 26.44 -18.26 -25.52
C GLU A 335 25.32 -18.88 -24.67
N ALA A 336 24.31 -19.51 -25.30
CA ALA A 336 23.28 -20.28 -24.60
C ALA A 336 23.90 -21.49 -23.87
N SER A 337 24.79 -22.23 -24.55
CA SER A 337 25.54 -23.35 -23.96
C SER A 337 26.46 -22.89 -22.84
N ARG A 338 27.22 -21.80 -23.04
CA ARG A 338 28.12 -21.21 -22.04
C ARG A 338 27.40 -20.74 -20.78
N ARG A 339 26.19 -20.18 -20.91
CA ARG A 339 25.35 -19.76 -19.77
C ARG A 339 24.55 -20.91 -19.15
N GLY A 340 24.47 -22.07 -19.79
CA GLY A 340 23.65 -23.21 -19.32
C GLY A 340 22.13 -22.98 -19.42
N VAL A 341 21.68 -22.12 -20.33
CA VAL A 341 20.29 -21.68 -20.45
C VAL A 341 19.64 -22.08 -21.78
N GLN A 342 18.32 -21.95 -21.86
CA GLN A 342 17.60 -22.08 -23.12
C GLN A 342 18.04 -20.98 -24.11
N LYS A 343 17.96 -21.26 -25.42
CA LYS A 343 18.29 -20.24 -26.45
C LYS A 343 17.45 -18.98 -26.33
N THR A 344 16.24 -19.06 -25.79
CA THR A 344 15.38 -17.90 -25.53
C THR A 344 15.40 -17.58 -24.04
N VAL A 345 15.81 -16.36 -23.69
CA VAL A 345 15.84 -15.84 -22.31
C VAL A 345 15.05 -14.54 -22.19
N GLN A 346 14.66 -14.18 -20.96
CA GLN A 346 14.15 -12.83 -20.66
C GLN A 346 15.28 -11.97 -20.09
N GLU A 347 15.46 -10.78 -20.66
CA GLU A 347 16.42 -9.77 -20.22
C GLU A 347 15.74 -8.40 -20.16
N ARG A 348 16.36 -7.41 -19.50
CA ARG A 348 15.82 -6.04 -19.49
C ARG A 348 15.93 -5.37 -20.86
N LYS A 349 15.05 -4.39 -21.12
CA LYS A 349 15.11 -3.50 -22.29
C LYS A 349 16.12 -2.36 -22.10
N GLY A 350 16.34 -1.93 -20.86
CA GLY A 350 17.23 -0.82 -20.52
C GLY A 350 17.30 -0.53 -19.02
N PRO A 351 17.79 0.66 -18.61
CA PRO A 351 17.87 1.05 -17.21
C PRO A 351 16.48 1.25 -16.60
N SER A 352 16.35 1.07 -15.28
CA SER A 352 15.06 1.27 -14.59
C SER A 352 14.74 2.75 -14.37
N THR A 353 13.44 3.09 -14.39
CA THR A 353 12.95 4.47 -14.18
C THR A 353 13.25 4.97 -12.75
N PHE A 354 13.35 4.04 -11.81
CA PHE A 354 13.75 4.28 -10.43
C PHE A 354 15.08 3.58 -10.14
N SER A 355 15.94 4.18 -9.32
CA SER A 355 17.22 3.57 -8.93
C SER A 355 17.02 2.46 -7.89
N SER A 356 16.03 2.64 -7.01
CA SER A 356 15.79 1.79 -5.85
C SER A 356 14.29 1.58 -5.65
N ALA A 357 13.91 0.45 -5.06
CA ALA A 357 12.52 0.15 -4.72
C ALA A 357 12.38 -0.29 -3.25
N VAL A 358 11.16 -0.16 -2.73
CA VAL A 358 10.81 -0.55 -1.37
C VAL A 358 9.51 -1.35 -1.40
N GLU A 359 9.56 -2.62 -1.01
CA GLU A 359 8.34 -3.39 -0.71
C GLU A 359 7.92 -3.08 0.74
N ILE A 360 6.76 -2.47 0.92
CA ILE A 360 6.16 -2.17 2.21
C ILE A 360 5.35 -3.39 2.63
N ILE A 361 5.96 -4.24 3.47
CA ILE A 361 5.38 -5.53 3.90
C ILE A 361 4.33 -5.31 4.98
N SER A 362 4.61 -4.38 5.90
CA SER A 362 3.67 -3.91 6.92
C SER A 362 3.98 -2.45 7.23
N LYS A 363 3.23 -1.85 8.17
CA LYS A 363 3.56 -0.52 8.72
C LYS A 363 4.96 -0.49 9.35
N THR A 364 5.42 -1.62 9.92
CA THR A 364 6.67 -1.72 10.68
C THR A 364 7.81 -2.43 9.95
N GLU A 365 7.58 -3.07 8.80
CA GLU A 365 8.61 -3.80 8.04
C GLU A 365 8.65 -3.40 6.55
N LEU A 366 9.84 -3.03 6.10
CA LEU A 366 10.18 -2.67 4.73
C LEU A 366 11.26 -3.60 4.17
N ARG A 367 11.20 -3.95 2.88
CA ARG A 367 12.32 -4.54 2.13
C ARG A 367 12.88 -3.52 1.16
N VAL A 368 14.14 -3.17 1.34
CA VAL A 368 14.82 -2.13 0.57
C VAL A 368 15.71 -2.74 -0.49
N HIS A 369 15.33 -2.53 -1.75
CA HIS A 369 16.06 -2.93 -2.94
C HIS A 369 16.91 -1.73 -3.41
N ARG A 370 18.12 -1.59 -2.85
CA ARG A 370 19.02 -0.45 -3.14
C ARG A 370 19.36 -0.32 -4.63
N SER A 371 19.49 -1.43 -5.34
CA SER A 371 19.49 -1.47 -6.81
C SER A 371 18.24 -2.21 -7.29
N LEU A 372 17.33 -1.48 -7.93
CA LEU A 372 16.17 -2.07 -8.60
C LEU A 372 16.63 -2.91 -9.81
N GLU A 373 17.65 -2.45 -10.54
CA GLU A 373 18.24 -3.18 -11.67
C GLU A 373 18.74 -4.58 -11.28
N ALA A 374 19.62 -4.68 -10.28
CA ALA A 374 20.14 -5.97 -9.82
C ALA A 374 19.05 -6.90 -9.22
N THR A 375 17.96 -6.31 -8.70
CA THR A 375 16.78 -7.04 -8.25
C THR A 375 16.05 -7.69 -9.43
N VAL A 376 15.80 -6.93 -10.50
CA VAL A 376 15.12 -7.42 -11.71
C VAL A 376 15.98 -8.46 -12.43
N ASP A 377 17.29 -8.23 -12.54
CA ASP A 377 18.23 -9.17 -13.18
C ASP A 377 18.42 -10.47 -12.37
N ALA A 378 18.13 -10.45 -11.06
CA ALA A 378 18.01 -11.68 -10.28
C ALA A 378 16.70 -12.41 -10.60
N ILE A 379 15.55 -11.70 -10.59
CA ILE A 379 14.22 -12.26 -10.86
C ILE A 379 14.13 -12.87 -12.27
N LEU A 380 14.58 -12.16 -13.31
CA LEU A 380 14.58 -12.65 -14.69
C LEU A 380 15.50 -13.88 -14.89
N ALA A 381 16.59 -13.96 -14.12
CA ALA A 381 17.47 -15.12 -14.08
C ALA A 381 16.95 -16.27 -13.19
N GLY A 382 15.72 -16.18 -12.66
CA GLY A 382 15.13 -17.19 -11.77
C GLY A 382 15.76 -17.29 -10.38
N ARG A 383 16.59 -16.32 -9.99
CA ARG A 383 17.29 -16.25 -8.69
C ARG A 383 16.51 -15.40 -7.69
N TYR A 384 16.80 -15.60 -6.40
CA TYR A 384 16.29 -14.71 -5.36
C TYR A 384 17.00 -13.36 -5.41
N PRO A 385 16.28 -12.21 -5.44
CA PRO A 385 16.90 -10.90 -5.36
C PRO A 385 17.41 -10.59 -3.94
N SER A 386 18.51 -9.86 -3.84
CA SER A 386 19.01 -9.34 -2.56
C SER A 386 18.31 -8.03 -2.17
N TYR A 387 17.97 -7.91 -0.89
CA TYR A 387 17.35 -6.72 -0.30
C TYR A 387 17.76 -6.58 1.17
N GLN A 388 17.68 -5.36 1.70
CA GLN A 388 17.86 -5.11 3.13
C GLN A 388 16.49 -5.05 3.81
N VAL A 389 16.23 -5.94 4.77
CA VAL A 389 15.04 -5.80 5.64
C VAL A 389 15.31 -4.64 6.60
N ARG A 390 14.35 -3.73 6.74
CA ARG A 390 14.38 -2.63 7.70
C ARG A 390 13.11 -2.67 8.53
N LYS A 391 13.27 -2.75 9.86
CA LYS A 391 12.15 -2.78 10.80
C LYS A 391 12.14 -1.53 11.66
N ILE A 392 10.94 -1.01 11.92
CA ILE A 392 10.71 -0.03 12.97
C ILE A 392 10.95 -0.76 14.28
N ARG A 393 11.94 -0.28 15.05
CA ARG A 393 12.29 -0.88 16.33
C ARG A 393 11.41 -0.30 17.42
N GLY A 394 10.96 -1.15 18.33
CA GLY A 394 10.69 -0.69 19.69
C GLY A 394 11.99 -0.18 20.32
N VAL A 395 11.87 0.51 21.45
CA VAL A 395 13.04 0.71 22.31
C VAL A 395 13.49 -0.68 22.79
N GLU A 396 14.80 -0.89 22.89
CA GLU A 396 15.46 -2.20 23.10
C GLU A 396 15.50 -3.11 21.84
N ASP A 397 16.45 -2.84 20.94
CA ASP A 397 17.49 -3.83 20.57
C ASP A 397 18.60 -3.22 19.67
N GLU A 398 19.78 -3.85 19.62
CA GLU A 398 21.01 -3.35 18.96
C GLU A 398 21.12 -3.66 17.45
N ALA A 399 22.04 -2.99 16.75
CA ALA A 399 22.03 -2.77 15.30
C ALA A 399 22.44 -3.96 14.41
N GLU A 400 21.81 -5.13 14.57
CA GLU A 400 22.00 -6.26 13.66
C GLU A 400 21.59 -5.93 12.22
N ASN A 401 22.59 -5.74 11.36
CA ASN A 401 22.45 -5.42 9.95
C ASN A 401 22.45 -6.72 9.13
N SER A 402 21.41 -7.54 9.27
CA SER A 402 21.34 -8.91 8.76
C SER A 402 21.23 -8.98 7.23
N SER A 403 22.38 -8.92 6.53
CA SER A 403 22.49 -9.25 5.11
C SER A 403 22.36 -10.77 4.90
N SER A 404 21.22 -11.22 4.38
CA SER A 404 20.94 -12.65 4.14
C SER A 404 21.73 -13.19 2.94
N HIS A 405 23.00 -13.52 3.16
CA HIS A 405 23.79 -14.32 2.23
C HIS A 405 23.33 -15.78 2.27
N HIS A 406 22.56 -16.19 1.27
CA HIS A 406 22.28 -17.61 0.99
C HIS A 406 23.36 -18.18 0.07
N ASP A 407 24.55 -18.39 0.61
CA ASP A 407 25.54 -19.24 -0.04
C ASP A 407 25.12 -20.71 0.13
N MET A 408 24.91 -21.40 -0.99
CA MET A 408 24.76 -22.87 -1.01
C MET A 408 26.06 -23.51 -1.46
N LEU A 409 26.55 -24.50 -0.70
CA LEU A 409 27.73 -25.27 -1.05
C LEU A 409 27.43 -26.28 -2.16
N ASP A 410 28.32 -26.37 -3.14
CA ASP A 410 28.33 -27.46 -4.12
C ASP A 410 28.54 -28.82 -3.43
N VAL A 411 27.61 -29.75 -3.65
CA VAL A 411 27.84 -31.18 -3.43
C VAL A 411 27.32 -31.96 -4.64
N ASN A 412 28.20 -32.14 -5.63
CA ASN A 412 28.02 -33.16 -6.65
C ASN A 412 28.17 -34.55 -6.02
N ASN A 413 27.12 -35.36 -6.03
CA ASN A 413 27.29 -36.80 -6.16
C ASN A 413 26.04 -37.50 -6.71
N ASN A 414 26.23 -38.38 -7.70
CA ASN A 414 25.16 -39.19 -8.29
C ASN A 414 24.99 -40.50 -7.52
N ASN A 415 23.73 -40.97 -7.36
CA ASN A 415 23.29 -42.32 -7.75
C ASN A 415 21.90 -42.69 -7.16
N LEU A 416 20.87 -42.71 -8.03
CA LEU A 416 19.82 -43.74 -8.15
C LEU A 416 18.89 -44.08 -6.93
N PRO A 417 17.76 -44.79 -7.12
CA PRO A 417 17.03 -45.09 -8.36
C PRO A 417 15.59 -44.49 -8.37
N GLU A 418 14.85 -44.72 -9.45
CA GLU A 418 13.40 -44.50 -9.50
C GLU A 418 12.65 -45.60 -8.73
N ASN A 419 11.59 -45.25 -7.99
CA ASN A 419 10.43 -46.13 -7.86
C ASN A 419 9.16 -45.33 -7.50
N SER A 420 8.21 -45.23 -8.42
CA SER A 420 6.90 -44.60 -8.21
C SER A 420 5.81 -45.65 -8.11
N LEU A 421 5.41 -46.02 -6.89
CA LEU A 421 4.33 -46.97 -6.67
C LEU A 421 2.97 -46.36 -7.02
N LEU A 422 2.36 -46.89 -8.08
CA LEU A 422 0.92 -46.82 -8.34
C LEU A 422 0.25 -48.01 -7.66
N VAL A 423 -1.01 -47.84 -7.25
CA VAL A 423 -1.89 -48.94 -6.82
C VAL A 423 -3.25 -48.68 -7.46
N GLU A 424 -3.76 -49.67 -8.19
CA GLU A 424 -5.10 -49.68 -8.78
C GLU A 424 -6.04 -50.55 -7.93
N ASP A 425 -7.28 -50.73 -8.37
CA ASP A 425 -8.43 -51.05 -7.50
C ASP A 425 -8.69 -52.55 -7.29
N ASP A 426 -9.52 -52.89 -6.29
CA ASP A 426 -10.35 -54.11 -6.28
C ASP A 426 -11.56 -53.98 -5.30
N GLU A 427 -12.49 -54.95 -5.30
CA GLU A 427 -13.89 -54.82 -4.85
C GLU A 427 -14.25 -55.47 -3.48
N PHE A 428 -15.54 -55.28 -3.08
CA PHE A 428 -16.44 -56.20 -2.32
C PHE A 428 -16.75 -56.08 -0.79
N LEU A 429 -18.07 -56.18 -0.51
CA LEU A 429 -18.87 -56.65 0.65
C LEU A 429 -18.86 -55.93 2.04
N ASP A 430 -20.02 -55.30 2.32
CA ASP A 430 -21.02 -55.56 3.38
C ASP A 430 -20.70 -55.57 4.90
N GLU A 431 -21.72 -55.07 5.66
CA GLU A 431 -22.25 -55.39 7.02
C GLU A 431 -21.29 -55.89 8.14
N ASP A 432 -21.42 -55.51 9.42
CA ASP A 432 -22.67 -55.39 10.21
C ASP A 432 -22.49 -54.53 11.51
N GLU A 433 -23.53 -54.46 12.37
CA GLU A 433 -23.57 -53.75 13.65
C GLU A 433 -22.60 -54.27 14.74
N THR A 434 -22.31 -53.45 15.77
CA THR A 434 -22.71 -53.76 17.16
C THR A 434 -22.49 -52.60 18.15
N SER A 435 -23.14 -52.70 19.31
CA SER A 435 -23.26 -51.65 20.34
C SER A 435 -22.31 -51.82 21.54
N GLY A 436 -22.04 -50.70 22.22
CA GLY A 436 -21.36 -50.64 23.52
C GLY A 436 -21.36 -49.20 24.02
N GLY A 437 -21.73 -48.96 25.28
CA GLY A 437 -21.91 -47.61 25.82
C GLY A 437 -21.52 -47.49 27.29
N LEU A 438 -21.95 -46.39 27.92
CA LEU A 438 -21.51 -45.86 29.23
C LEU A 438 -20.11 -45.21 29.18
N ASP A 439 -19.81 -44.14 29.94
CA ASP A 439 -20.58 -43.54 31.05
C ASP A 439 -20.60 -42.00 31.02
N LEU A 440 -21.46 -41.39 31.85
CA LEU A 440 -21.59 -39.93 31.99
C LEU A 440 -20.61 -39.36 33.02
N ILE A 441 -19.89 -38.29 32.64
CA ILE A 441 -19.32 -37.32 33.59
C ILE A 441 -19.62 -35.91 33.04
N ASP A 442 -20.45 -35.15 33.76
CA ASP A 442 -20.51 -33.69 33.62
C ASP A 442 -19.29 -33.09 34.32
N ASP A 443 -18.51 -32.26 33.63
CA ASP A 443 -17.53 -31.37 34.27
C ASP A 443 -17.30 -30.09 33.45
N GLU A 444 -16.84 -29.02 34.10
CA GLU A 444 -17.10 -27.66 33.63
C GLU A 444 -16.22 -27.15 32.46
N ARG A 445 -16.89 -26.57 31.43
CA ARG A 445 -16.42 -25.44 30.59
C ARG A 445 -14.95 -25.46 30.11
N VAL A 446 -14.53 -26.51 29.40
CA VAL A 446 -13.38 -26.39 28.47
C VAL A 446 -13.81 -25.60 27.22
N SER A 447 -12.98 -24.65 26.77
CA SER A 447 -13.21 -23.83 25.57
C SER A 447 -13.16 -24.66 24.29
N LYS A 448 -14.15 -24.51 23.41
CA LYS A 448 -14.31 -25.34 22.19
C LYS A 448 -13.22 -25.13 21.12
N ASP A 449 -12.46 -24.05 21.17
CA ASP A 449 -11.56 -23.68 20.08
C ASP A 449 -10.26 -24.51 20.04
N GLU A 450 -9.80 -25.06 21.16
CA GLU A 450 -8.55 -25.86 21.25
C GLU A 450 -8.65 -27.29 20.64
N THR A 451 -9.64 -27.56 19.80
CA THR A 451 -9.83 -28.88 19.17
C THR A 451 -10.08 -28.83 17.66
N ALA A 452 -10.13 -27.65 17.05
CA ALA A 452 -10.33 -27.50 15.60
C ALA A 452 -8.99 -27.57 14.84
N LEU A 453 -8.98 -28.25 13.69
CA LEU A 453 -7.79 -28.39 12.84
C LEU A 453 -7.69 -27.23 11.85
N CYS A 454 -6.57 -26.50 11.80
CA CYS A 454 -6.37 -25.38 10.89
C CYS A 454 -5.77 -25.83 9.54
N VAL A 455 -6.54 -25.68 8.45
CA VAL A 455 -6.18 -26.16 7.11
C VAL A 455 -5.98 -25.00 6.13
N PHE A 456 -4.81 -24.94 5.49
CA PHE A 456 -4.53 -24.02 4.39
C PHE A 456 -4.96 -24.64 3.06
N LEU A 457 -5.78 -23.93 2.29
CA LEU A 457 -6.27 -24.38 0.98
C LEU A 457 -5.48 -23.76 -0.17
N TYR A 458 -4.75 -24.57 -0.95
CA TYR A 458 -4.04 -24.08 -2.15
C TYR A 458 -4.64 -24.53 -3.48
N GLY A 459 -5.40 -23.62 -4.11
CA GLY A 459 -6.00 -23.85 -5.41
C GLY A 459 -7.22 -24.77 -5.39
N VAL A 460 -7.78 -25.00 -4.20
CA VAL A 460 -9.05 -25.69 -3.92
C VAL A 460 -10.00 -24.64 -3.33
N SER A 461 -11.25 -24.60 -3.77
CA SER A 461 -12.26 -23.67 -3.24
C SER A 461 -12.89 -24.19 -1.95
N GLU A 462 -12.86 -23.36 -0.91
CA GLU A 462 -13.41 -23.62 0.44
C GLU A 462 -14.85 -24.16 0.39
N ALA A 463 -15.75 -23.50 -0.35
CA ALA A 463 -17.13 -23.93 -0.54
C ALA A 463 -17.25 -25.37 -1.10
N SER A 464 -16.28 -25.82 -1.91
CA SER A 464 -16.24 -27.20 -2.43
C SER A 464 -15.76 -28.21 -1.40
N VAL A 465 -14.91 -27.79 -0.45
CA VAL A 465 -14.53 -28.61 0.72
C VAL A 465 -15.73 -28.74 1.66
N ILE A 466 -16.36 -27.62 2.05
CA ILE A 466 -17.54 -27.58 2.91
C ILE A 466 -18.69 -28.41 2.32
N GLN A 467 -18.96 -28.29 1.02
CA GLN A 467 -20.00 -29.08 0.34
C GLN A 467 -19.68 -30.59 0.37
N GLY A 468 -18.41 -30.97 0.21
CA GLY A 468 -17.98 -32.36 0.35
C GLY A 468 -18.10 -32.88 1.79
N MET A 469 -17.77 -32.08 2.81
CA MET A 469 -17.93 -32.46 4.22
C MET A 469 -19.40 -32.74 4.55
N LYS A 470 -20.30 -31.87 4.06
CA LYS A 470 -21.76 -32.03 4.23
C LYS A 470 -22.33 -33.24 3.47
N GLN A 471 -21.71 -33.67 2.38
CA GLN A 471 -22.06 -34.92 1.69
C GLN A 471 -21.53 -36.17 2.40
N LEU A 472 -20.44 -36.05 3.16
CA LEU A 472 -19.84 -37.15 3.94
C LEU A 472 -20.39 -37.27 5.38
N LYS A 473 -21.28 -36.36 5.81
CA LYS A 473 -21.92 -36.34 7.14
C LYS A 473 -20.92 -36.34 8.31
N VAL A 474 -19.88 -35.50 8.25
CA VAL A 474 -18.87 -35.39 9.30
C VAL A 474 -18.88 -33.99 9.91
N ASP A 475 -18.74 -33.90 11.24
CA ASP A 475 -18.92 -32.68 12.02
C ASP A 475 -17.84 -31.60 11.79
N GLU A 476 -18.21 -30.36 12.11
CA GLU A 476 -17.49 -29.12 11.77
C GLU A 476 -16.29 -28.85 12.71
N ALA A 477 -15.28 -29.74 12.70
CA ALA A 477 -14.04 -29.65 13.49
C ALA A 477 -12.82 -29.13 12.71
N ILE A 478 -13.03 -28.36 11.62
CA ILE A 478 -11.98 -27.85 10.73
C ILE A 478 -12.17 -26.34 10.52
N ASN A 479 -11.10 -25.57 10.78
CA ASN A 479 -10.98 -24.16 10.44
C ASN A 479 -10.13 -24.00 9.17
N PHE A 480 -10.42 -22.98 8.36
CA PHE A 480 -9.62 -22.64 7.19
C PHE A 480 -8.80 -21.37 7.43
N THR A 481 -7.54 -21.35 7.00
CA THR A 481 -6.63 -20.19 7.12
C THR A 481 -6.00 -19.82 5.78
N ASP A 482 -5.84 -18.51 5.54
CA ASP A 482 -5.07 -17.94 4.43
C ASP A 482 -3.61 -17.64 4.81
N ASN A 483 -3.20 -17.92 6.06
CA ASN A 483 -1.82 -17.85 6.51
C ASN A 483 -1.21 -19.26 6.67
N ILE A 484 -0.29 -19.63 5.78
CA ILE A 484 0.47 -20.89 5.84
C ILE A 484 1.37 -20.99 7.10
N SER A 485 1.48 -19.92 7.89
CA SER A 485 2.18 -19.93 9.18
C SER A 485 1.38 -20.55 10.33
N GLU A 486 0.05 -20.58 10.19
CA GLU A 486 -0.93 -20.96 11.23
C GLU A 486 -1.67 -22.26 10.88
N ALA A 487 -1.18 -22.97 9.86
CA ALA A 487 -1.83 -24.15 9.29
C ALA A 487 -1.17 -25.44 9.77
N ASP A 488 -1.94 -26.30 10.42
CA ASP A 488 -1.55 -27.67 10.76
C ASP A 488 -1.38 -28.53 9.50
N VAL A 489 -2.14 -28.23 8.43
CA VAL A 489 -2.21 -29.04 7.21
C VAL A 489 -2.31 -28.17 5.95
N LEU A 490 -1.58 -28.53 4.90
CA LEU A 490 -1.72 -27.96 3.55
C LEU A 490 -2.53 -28.92 2.65
N LEU A 491 -3.71 -28.50 2.21
CA LEU A 491 -4.52 -29.21 1.20
C LEU A 491 -4.44 -28.48 -0.14
N ALA A 492 -3.87 -29.11 -1.16
CA ALA A 492 -3.52 -28.45 -2.42
C ALA A 492 -3.96 -29.20 -3.68
N LEU A 493 -4.33 -28.46 -4.74
CA LEU A 493 -4.60 -29.02 -6.06
C LEU A 493 -3.28 -29.28 -6.81
N GLN A 494 -3.04 -30.52 -7.27
CA GLN A 494 -1.76 -30.95 -7.85
C GLN A 494 -1.27 -30.08 -9.01
N SER A 495 -2.20 -29.64 -9.87
CA SER A 495 -1.92 -28.80 -11.05
C SER A 495 -1.50 -27.37 -10.69
N LYS A 496 -1.84 -26.89 -9.49
CA LYS A 496 -1.43 -25.59 -8.94
C LYS A 496 -0.14 -25.75 -8.13
N LEU A 497 -0.07 -26.74 -7.23
CA LEU A 497 1.10 -26.98 -6.39
C LEU A 497 2.38 -27.23 -7.20
N LYS A 498 2.30 -28.00 -8.30
CA LYS A 498 3.44 -28.22 -9.22
C LYS A 498 3.99 -26.94 -9.87
N LYS A 499 3.23 -25.84 -9.90
CA LYS A 499 3.64 -24.55 -10.46
C LYS A 499 4.14 -23.56 -9.42
N ASN A 500 4.11 -23.90 -8.13
CA ASN A 500 4.50 -23.00 -7.05
C ASN A 500 5.46 -23.70 -6.07
N SER A 501 6.76 -23.64 -6.38
CA SER A 501 7.83 -24.13 -5.51
C SER A 501 7.90 -23.38 -4.17
N ARG A 502 7.52 -22.09 -4.13
CA ARG A 502 7.56 -21.28 -2.89
C ARG A 502 6.63 -21.87 -1.81
N ILE A 503 5.42 -22.33 -2.16
CA ILE A 503 4.49 -22.97 -1.22
C ILE A 503 4.97 -24.37 -0.78
N GLN A 504 5.53 -25.16 -1.71
CA GLN A 504 6.14 -26.45 -1.34
C GLN A 504 7.33 -26.27 -0.38
N ALA A 505 8.16 -25.26 -0.60
CA ALA A 505 9.28 -24.92 0.27
C ALA A 505 8.81 -24.41 1.63
N ALA A 506 7.82 -23.51 1.67
CA ALA A 506 7.24 -22.98 2.91
C ALA A 506 6.70 -24.10 3.81
N ALA A 507 5.85 -24.99 3.27
CA ALA A 507 5.33 -26.13 4.01
C ALA A 507 6.44 -27.07 4.51
N ARG A 508 7.40 -27.44 3.64
CA ARG A 508 8.53 -28.30 4.02
C ARG A 508 9.43 -27.68 5.10
N SER A 509 9.70 -26.37 5.02
CA SER A 509 10.54 -25.65 6.00
C SER A 509 9.94 -25.60 7.41
N ARG A 510 8.63 -25.86 7.53
CA ARG A 510 7.88 -25.89 8.80
C ARG A 510 7.35 -27.29 9.16
N GLY A 511 7.69 -28.32 8.38
CA GLY A 511 7.20 -29.69 8.60
C GLY A 511 5.71 -29.92 8.30
N ILE A 512 5.02 -28.95 7.68
CA ILE A 512 3.57 -29.02 7.46
C ILE A 512 3.24 -30.13 6.45
N PRO A 513 2.38 -31.11 6.79
CA PRO A 513 1.97 -32.19 5.90
C PRO A 513 1.19 -31.66 4.69
N ILE A 514 1.52 -32.19 3.51
CA ILE A 514 0.97 -31.74 2.22
C ILE A 514 0.10 -32.84 1.60
N TYR A 515 -1.21 -32.62 1.57
CA TYR A 515 -2.17 -33.50 0.92
C TYR A 515 -2.58 -32.94 -0.44
N ILE A 516 -2.69 -33.82 -1.43
CA ILE A 516 -2.75 -33.44 -2.84
C ILE A 516 -3.99 -34.03 -3.51
N THR A 517 -4.96 -33.18 -3.86
CA THR A 517 -6.09 -33.56 -4.74
C THR A 517 -5.75 -33.34 -6.21
N LYS A 518 -6.37 -34.11 -7.11
CA LYS A 518 -6.12 -34.05 -8.57
C LYS A 518 -7.18 -33.25 -9.35
N VAL A 519 -8.41 -33.11 -8.83
CA VAL A 519 -9.57 -32.54 -9.55
C VAL A 519 -10.46 -31.73 -8.60
N CYS A 520 -11.12 -30.66 -9.11
CA CYS A 520 -12.14 -29.89 -8.38
C CYS A 520 -13.39 -29.65 -9.27
N THR A 521 -14.44 -30.41 -9.02
CA THR A 521 -15.84 -30.24 -9.48
C THR A 521 -16.75 -30.87 -8.39
N CYS A 522 -18.08 -30.69 -8.30
CA CYS A 522 -19.08 -30.20 -9.25
C CYS A 522 -20.20 -29.38 -8.54
N PRO A 523 -20.93 -28.50 -9.26
CA PRO A 523 -22.32 -28.18 -8.94
C PRO A 523 -23.26 -29.24 -9.57
N GLY A 524 -24.06 -29.93 -8.76
CA GLY A 524 -24.87 -31.08 -9.20
C GLY A 524 -24.05 -32.38 -9.27
N THR A 525 -24.51 -33.43 -8.59
CA THR A 525 -23.66 -34.58 -8.23
C THR A 525 -23.84 -35.82 -9.09
N SER A 526 -22.74 -36.27 -9.70
CA SER A 526 -22.40 -37.70 -9.81
C SER A 526 -20.87 -37.86 -9.90
N SER A 527 -20.32 -38.80 -9.12
CA SER A 527 -18.95 -39.38 -9.11
C SER A 527 -17.80 -38.65 -9.84
N PHE A 528 -16.66 -38.31 -9.22
CA PHE A 528 -16.08 -38.83 -7.98
C PHE A 528 -16.08 -37.83 -6.82
N VAL A 529 -16.57 -38.25 -5.65
CA VAL A 529 -16.53 -37.44 -4.41
C VAL A 529 -15.14 -37.51 -3.77
N VAL A 530 -14.21 -36.68 -4.26
CA VAL A 530 -12.96 -36.22 -3.59
C VAL A 530 -12.07 -37.34 -2.94
N ARG A 531 -12.21 -38.60 -3.37
CA ARG A 531 -11.72 -39.88 -2.77
C ARG A 531 -11.37 -39.77 -1.26
N PRO A 532 -12.34 -39.94 -0.34
CA PRO A 532 -13.31 -38.87 0.00
C PRO A 532 -12.80 -37.79 0.97
N ILE A 533 -12.65 -36.55 0.49
CA ILE A 533 -11.88 -35.47 1.12
C ILE A 533 -10.49 -36.02 1.53
N CYS A 534 -9.80 -36.66 0.57
CA CYS A 534 -8.58 -37.45 0.78
C CYS A 534 -8.63 -38.31 2.07
N LEU A 535 -9.75 -39.01 2.23
CA LEU A 535 -10.28 -39.71 3.41
C LEU A 535 -10.27 -38.90 4.72
N PHE A 536 -11.03 -37.80 4.70
CA PHE A 536 -11.26 -36.83 5.77
C PHE A 536 -10.00 -36.15 6.35
N VAL A 537 -9.18 -35.67 5.42
CA VAL A 537 -7.71 -35.47 5.47
C VAL A 537 -7.03 -35.50 6.86
N HIS A 538 -6.52 -36.64 7.33
CA HIS A 538 -6.93 -38.00 6.99
C HIS A 538 -7.42 -38.61 8.31
N LEU A 539 -8.74 -38.59 8.50
CA LEU A 539 -9.45 -38.50 9.80
C LEU A 539 -8.89 -37.44 10.76
N SER A 540 -9.02 -36.16 10.40
CA SER A 540 -8.69 -34.99 11.24
C SER A 540 -7.24 -34.96 11.75
N PHE A 541 -6.30 -35.23 10.83
CA PHE A 541 -4.88 -35.54 11.10
C PHE A 541 -4.67 -36.57 12.23
N LEU A 542 -5.52 -37.61 12.23
CA LEU A 542 -5.70 -38.60 13.30
C LEU A 542 -5.97 -37.95 14.67
N LEU A 543 -7.08 -37.20 14.68
CA LEU A 543 -7.77 -36.57 15.81
C LEU A 543 -6.85 -35.95 16.87
N LYS A 544 -6.44 -34.70 16.63
CA LYS A 544 -5.68 -33.88 17.61
C LYS A 544 -4.37 -34.56 18.06
N ALA A 545 -3.80 -35.42 17.20
CA ALA A 545 -2.70 -36.35 17.51
C ALA A 545 -2.93 -37.16 18.81
N ASN A 546 -4.17 -37.61 19.03
CA ASN A 546 -4.69 -38.14 20.29
C ASN A 546 -4.44 -37.22 21.50
N PHE A 547 -4.97 -36.00 21.40
CA PHE A 547 -5.21 -35.07 22.51
C PHE A 547 -3.96 -34.82 23.38
N HIS A 548 -2.89 -34.26 22.79
CA HIS A 548 -1.57 -34.07 23.43
C HIS A 548 -0.84 -35.36 23.87
N ARG A 549 -1.27 -36.55 23.42
CA ARG A 549 -0.95 -37.85 24.06
C ARG A 549 -1.44 -37.93 25.51
N GLN A 550 -2.65 -37.42 25.74
CA GLN A 550 -3.55 -37.71 26.87
C GLN A 550 -3.12 -37.16 28.24
N VAL A 551 -1.86 -37.31 28.62
CA VAL A 551 -1.24 -36.72 29.82
C VAL A 551 0.25 -36.58 29.55
N GLN A 552 0.87 -35.45 29.90
CA GLN A 552 2.23 -35.53 30.43
C GLN A 552 2.10 -36.19 31.80
N TRP A 553 2.31 -37.51 31.82
CA TRP A 553 1.96 -38.39 32.93
C TRP A 553 2.63 -37.93 34.24
N LEU A 554 1.83 -37.29 35.10
CA LEU A 554 2.21 -36.77 36.43
C LEU A 554 3.31 -35.68 36.37
N SER A 555 2.97 -34.52 35.80
CA SER A 555 3.77 -33.28 35.88
C SER A 555 2.86 -32.05 35.97
#